data_AF-A0A7X0LSE5-F1
#
_entry.id   AF-A0A7X0LSE5-F1
#
_cell.length_a   1.000
_cell.length_b   1.000
_cell.length_c   1.000
_cell.angle_alpha   90.00
_cell.angle_beta   90.00
_cell.angle_gamma   90.00
#
_symmetry.space_group_name_H-M   'P 1'
#
loop_
_entity.id
_entity.type
_entity.pdbx_description
1 polymer ?
#
loop_
_entity_poly.entity_id
_entity_poly.type
_entity_poly.pdbx_seq_one_letter_code
_entity_poly.pdbx_strand_id
1 'polypeptide(L)'
;MKNALRTTLAAALAAVALAVTAPSAVAAPTGGPEPACYGIPRPAAAPAPRVAANPSTISAGKYNQARKILERAGSYNASKSHLVHGISSVPVWYGTRLLSCSRDEFRQRDRNVAIKKSGMSEAHWTAIHNAARVMGISRW
;
A
#
# COMPACT_ATOMS: atom_id res chain seq x y z
N MET A 1 48.78 62.59 9.56
CA MET A 1 47.60 63.25 8.94
C MET A 1 46.88 62.17 8.14
N LYS A 2 45.67 61.74 8.58
CA LYS A 2 44.39 62.03 7.89
C LYS A 2 44.38 61.45 6.45
N ASN A 3 43.61 60.45 6.00
CA ASN A 3 42.25 59.95 6.28
C ASN A 3 42.14 58.55 5.61
N ALA A 4 41.60 57.50 6.24
CA ALA A 4 40.19 57.11 6.34
C ALA A 4 39.46 56.80 5.00
N LEU A 5 39.11 55.51 4.86
CA LEU A 5 37.89 54.91 4.31
C LEU A 5 37.25 55.47 3.02
N ARG A 6 36.98 54.58 2.07
CA ARG A 6 35.62 54.20 1.60
C ARG A 6 35.71 53.02 0.61
N THR A 7 35.19 51.82 0.94
CA THR A 7 33.87 51.29 0.49
C THR A 7 33.73 51.28 -1.05
N THR A 8 33.39 50.19 -1.77
CA THR A 8 32.42 49.10 -1.54
C THR A 8 32.42 48.13 -2.74
N LEU A 9 31.96 46.88 -2.52
CA LEU A 9 31.20 46.00 -3.43
C LEU A 9 31.91 45.42 -4.68
N ALA A 10 31.66 44.20 -5.15
CA ALA A 10 30.77 43.09 -4.79
C ALA A 10 31.39 41.81 -5.41
N ALA A 11 31.45 40.69 -4.70
CA ALA A 11 30.56 39.53 -4.83
C ALA A 11 30.47 38.94 -6.26
N ALA A 12 30.46 37.64 -6.50
CA ALA A 12 30.73 36.42 -5.76
C ALA A 12 30.59 35.33 -6.85
N LEU A 13 31.56 34.43 -6.96
CA LEU A 13 31.50 33.29 -7.87
C LEU A 13 30.32 32.39 -7.48
N ALA A 14 29.25 32.43 -8.26
CA ALA A 14 28.14 31.48 -8.14
C ALA A 14 28.51 30.19 -8.89
N ALA A 15 29.25 29.30 -8.22
CA ALA A 15 29.32 27.90 -8.61
C ALA A 15 28.00 27.24 -8.20
N VAL A 16 27.07 27.08 -9.13
CA VAL A 16 25.86 26.28 -8.93
C VAL A 16 26.29 24.81 -8.96
N ALA A 17 26.54 24.25 -7.78
CA ALA A 17 26.57 22.81 -7.61
C ALA A 17 25.14 22.28 -7.75
N LEU A 18 24.82 21.68 -8.91
CA LEU A 18 23.65 20.82 -9.05
C LEU A 18 23.85 19.63 -8.11
N ALA A 19 23.31 19.72 -6.89
CA ALA A 19 23.06 18.56 -6.06
C ALA A 19 21.94 17.75 -6.72
N VAL A 20 22.32 16.82 -7.60
CA VAL A 20 21.43 15.72 -8.01
C VAL A 20 21.13 14.94 -6.73
N THR A 21 19.97 15.22 -6.16
CA THR A 21 19.40 14.41 -5.09
C THR A 21 19.12 13.05 -5.71
N ALA A 22 20.00 12.09 -5.42
CA ALA A 22 19.80 10.71 -5.75
C ALA A 22 18.41 10.29 -5.20
N PRO A 23 17.57 9.59 -5.99
CA PRO A 23 16.34 9.04 -5.45
C PRO A 23 16.74 8.11 -4.30
N SER A 24 16.21 8.39 -3.11
CA SER A 24 16.32 7.48 -1.98
C SER A 24 15.78 6.13 -2.44
N ALA A 25 16.69 5.19 -2.67
CA ALA A 25 16.35 3.82 -2.96
C ALA A 25 15.51 3.34 -1.79
N VAL A 26 14.21 3.19 -2.01
CA VAL A 26 13.32 2.51 -1.08
C VAL A 26 13.88 1.10 -1.00
N ALA A 27 14.58 0.82 0.10
CA ALA A 27 15.14 -0.49 0.37
C ALA A 27 14.03 -1.52 0.18
N ALA A 28 14.24 -2.44 -0.77
CA ALA A 28 13.39 -3.61 -0.90
C ALA A 28 13.37 -4.31 0.47
N PRO A 29 12.19 -4.66 1.02
CA PRO A 29 12.13 -5.29 2.32
C PRO A 29 12.88 -6.63 2.26
N THR A 30 13.98 -6.71 2.99
CA THR A 30 14.72 -7.93 3.27
C THR A 30 13.83 -8.90 4.04
N GLY A 31 13.62 -10.08 3.44
CA GLY A 31 13.19 -11.35 4.05
C GLY A 31 12.54 -11.31 5.44
N GLY A 32 11.35 -10.71 5.56
CA GLY A 32 10.43 -11.03 6.64
C GLY A 32 9.82 -12.43 6.44
N PRO A 33 9.35 -13.10 7.51
CA PRO A 33 8.69 -14.40 7.38
C PRO A 33 7.55 -14.30 6.37
N GLU A 34 7.44 -15.28 5.47
CA GLU A 34 6.38 -15.32 4.46
C GLU A 34 5.01 -15.09 5.14
N PRO A 35 4.25 -14.06 4.74
CA PRO A 35 2.95 -13.80 5.34
C PRO A 35 1.96 -14.90 4.93
N ALA A 36 1.48 -15.58 5.97
CA ALA A 36 0.87 -16.91 6.03
C ALA A 36 -0.48 -17.10 5.31
N CYS A 37 -0.62 -16.63 4.08
CA CYS A 37 -1.92 -16.61 3.42
C CYS A 37 -2.02 -17.44 2.15
N TYR A 38 -0.90 -17.85 1.57
CA TYR A 38 -0.89 -18.90 0.55
C TYR A 38 -1.15 -20.26 1.24
N GLY A 39 -2.17 -21.00 0.80
CA GLY A 39 -2.47 -22.35 1.29
C GLY A 39 -3.46 -22.50 2.45
N ILE A 40 -3.85 -21.43 3.17
CA ILE A 40 -4.85 -21.54 4.26
C ILE A 40 -6.28 -21.70 3.68
N PRO A 41 -7.09 -22.67 4.15
CA PRO A 41 -8.49 -22.84 3.74
C PRO A 41 -9.38 -21.64 4.09
N ARG A 42 -10.53 -21.53 3.42
CA ARG A 42 -11.56 -20.50 3.68
C ARG A 42 -11.92 -20.46 5.18
N PRO A 43 -11.79 -19.31 5.88
CA PRO A 43 -12.31 -19.18 7.24
C PRO A 43 -13.85 -19.23 7.23
N ALA A 44 -14.44 -19.85 8.26
CA ALA A 44 -15.88 -19.90 8.45
C ALA A 44 -16.46 -18.48 8.61
N ALA A 45 -17.60 -18.21 7.99
CA ALA A 45 -18.19 -16.88 8.01
C ALA A 45 -18.78 -16.55 9.39
N ALA A 46 -18.26 -15.51 10.06
CA ALA A 46 -18.88 -14.96 11.27
C ALA A 46 -20.11 -14.09 10.93
N PRO A 47 -21.19 -14.13 11.73
CA PRO A 47 -22.34 -13.23 11.56
C PRO A 47 -21.98 -11.81 12.02
N ALA A 48 -22.39 -10.77 11.28
CA ALA A 48 -22.15 -9.37 11.65
C ALA A 48 -23.37 -8.49 11.28
N PRO A 49 -23.59 -7.35 11.98
CA PRO A 49 -24.81 -6.52 11.90
C PRO A 49 -25.02 -5.81 10.55
N ARG A 50 -26.20 -5.19 10.37
CA ARG A 50 -26.76 -4.64 9.12
C ARG A 50 -25.95 -3.46 8.53
N VAL A 51 -24.83 -3.80 7.91
CA VAL A 51 -24.10 -2.97 6.93
C VAL A 51 -24.36 -3.58 5.55
N ALA A 52 -24.29 -2.78 4.46
CA ALA A 52 -24.52 -3.26 3.09
C ALA A 52 -23.84 -4.60 2.84
N ALA A 53 -24.60 -5.60 2.42
CA ALA A 53 -24.10 -6.95 2.21
C ALA A 53 -23.01 -6.96 1.15
N ASN A 54 -21.96 -7.76 1.38
CA ASN A 54 -20.95 -8.04 0.36
C ASN A 54 -21.64 -8.63 -0.89
N PRO A 55 -21.13 -8.34 -2.10
CA PRO A 55 -21.62 -8.99 -3.30
C PRO A 55 -21.36 -10.50 -3.22
N SER A 56 -22.14 -11.30 -3.95
CA SER A 56 -21.89 -12.75 -4.06
C SER A 56 -20.65 -13.06 -4.91
N THR A 57 -20.40 -12.24 -5.93
CA THR A 57 -19.27 -12.34 -6.85
C THR A 57 -18.61 -10.99 -7.12
N ILE A 58 -17.37 -11.02 -7.60
CA ILE A 58 -16.56 -9.87 -7.97
C ILE A 58 -16.14 -10.08 -9.43
N SER A 59 -16.26 -9.06 -10.28
CA SER A 59 -15.77 -9.19 -11.66
C SER A 59 -14.25 -9.38 -11.70
N ALA A 60 -13.76 -10.16 -12.66
CA ALA A 60 -12.33 -10.44 -12.81
C ALA A 60 -11.49 -9.14 -12.90
N GLY A 61 -11.99 -8.15 -13.65
CA GLY A 61 -11.36 -6.83 -13.76
C GLY A 61 -11.23 -6.11 -12.41
N LYS A 62 -12.28 -6.11 -11.59
CA LYS A 62 -12.26 -5.49 -10.25
C LYS A 62 -11.28 -6.21 -9.31
N TYR A 63 -11.26 -7.54 -9.34
CA TYR A 63 -10.30 -8.32 -8.57
C TYR A 63 -8.85 -8.00 -8.99
N ASN A 64 -8.57 -8.01 -10.29
CA ASN A 64 -7.23 -7.72 -10.82
C ASN A 64 -6.79 -6.28 -10.52
N GLN A 65 -7.71 -5.32 -10.60
CA GLN A 65 -7.45 -3.92 -10.24
C GLN A 65 -7.14 -3.78 -8.74
N ALA A 66 -7.93 -4.41 -7.86
CA ALA A 66 -7.69 -4.40 -6.42
C ALA A 66 -6.35 -5.06 -6.07
N ARG A 67 -6.03 -6.20 -6.69
CA ARG A 67 -4.71 -6.83 -6.60
C ARG A 67 -3.59 -5.86 -6.94
N LYS A 68 -3.72 -5.12 -8.05
CA LYS A 68 -2.69 -4.17 -8.49
C LYS A 68 -2.53 -2.98 -7.52
N ILE A 69 -3.62 -2.51 -6.90
CA ILE A 69 -3.55 -1.47 -5.86
C ILE A 69 -2.72 -1.95 -4.67
N LEU A 70 -3.01 -3.16 -4.19
CA LEU A 70 -2.32 -3.75 -3.04
C LEU A 70 -0.86 -4.08 -3.35
N GLU A 71 -0.58 -4.58 -4.56
CA GLU A 71 0.77 -4.82 -5.06
C GLU A 71 1.60 -3.52 -5.08
N ARG A 72 1.02 -2.41 -5.57
CA ARG A 72 1.67 -1.09 -5.56
C ARG A 72 1.93 -0.54 -4.15
N ALA A 73 1.05 -0.88 -3.20
CA ALA A 73 1.25 -0.60 -1.78
C ALA A 73 2.26 -1.57 -1.12
N GLY A 74 2.87 -2.47 -1.89
CA GLY A 74 3.91 -3.39 -1.44
C GLY A 74 3.38 -4.67 -0.79
N SER A 75 2.14 -5.08 -1.03
CA SER A 75 1.65 -6.38 -0.53
C SER A 75 2.31 -7.53 -1.29
N TYR A 76 2.98 -8.41 -0.56
CA TYR A 76 3.64 -9.59 -1.12
C TYR A 76 2.60 -10.61 -1.60
N ASN A 77 1.59 -10.90 -0.78
CA ASN A 77 0.46 -11.77 -1.11
C ASN A 77 -0.27 -11.31 -2.37
N ALA A 78 -0.51 -10.00 -2.51
CA ALA A 78 -1.12 -9.47 -3.74
C ALA A 78 -0.23 -9.68 -4.97
N SER A 79 1.08 -9.46 -4.83
CA SER A 79 2.05 -9.67 -5.93
C SER A 79 2.11 -11.13 -6.39
N LYS A 80 1.98 -12.08 -5.46
CA LYS A 80 2.02 -13.52 -5.75
C LYS A 80 0.67 -14.07 -6.21
N SER A 81 -0.44 -13.45 -5.80
CA SER A 81 -1.77 -13.92 -6.17
C SER A 81 -1.98 -13.93 -7.69
N HIS A 82 -2.64 -14.98 -8.16
CA HIS A 82 -2.92 -15.18 -9.57
C HIS A 82 -3.90 -14.13 -10.09
N LEU A 83 -3.65 -13.66 -11.32
CA LEU A 83 -4.64 -12.92 -12.08
C LEU A 83 -5.82 -13.83 -12.41
N VAL A 84 -7.00 -13.24 -12.43
CA VAL A 84 -8.19 -13.90 -12.98
C VAL A 84 -8.23 -13.58 -14.47
N HIS A 85 -8.13 -14.62 -15.31
CA HIS A 85 -8.28 -14.53 -16.76
C HIS A 85 -9.23 -15.63 -17.26
N GLY A 86 -9.88 -15.41 -18.41
CA GLY A 86 -10.75 -16.42 -19.04
C GLY A 86 -12.10 -16.66 -18.36
N ILE A 87 -12.36 -16.03 -17.22
CA ILE A 87 -13.67 -16.02 -16.55
C ILE A 87 -14.11 -14.60 -16.22
N SER A 88 -15.42 -14.37 -16.20
CA SER A 88 -16.00 -13.03 -16.01
C SER A 88 -15.99 -12.56 -14.56
N SER A 89 -16.11 -13.48 -13.61
CA SER A 89 -16.20 -13.19 -12.19
C SER A 89 -15.67 -14.31 -11.32
N VAL A 90 -15.32 -13.97 -10.08
CA VAL A 90 -14.95 -14.89 -9.02
C VAL A 90 -15.88 -14.73 -7.83
N PRO A 91 -16.07 -15.77 -7.00
CA PRO A 91 -16.77 -15.63 -5.74
C PRO A 91 -16.12 -14.58 -4.82
N VAL A 92 -16.93 -13.91 -4.00
CA VAL A 92 -16.44 -12.83 -3.12
C VAL A 92 -15.32 -13.25 -2.17
N TRP A 93 -15.24 -14.54 -1.82
CA TRP A 93 -14.21 -15.06 -0.93
C TRP A 93 -12.79 -14.87 -1.48
N TYR A 94 -12.60 -14.79 -2.81
CA TYR A 94 -11.31 -14.44 -3.42
C TYR A 94 -10.87 -13.04 -3.00
N GLY A 95 -11.77 -12.06 -3.09
CA GLY A 95 -11.49 -10.68 -2.72
C GLY A 95 -11.33 -10.50 -1.22
N THR A 96 -12.17 -11.15 -0.39
CA THR A 96 -12.01 -11.06 1.07
C THR A 96 -10.69 -11.66 1.53
N ARG A 97 -10.27 -12.79 0.95
CA ARG A 97 -8.97 -13.41 1.23
C ARG A 97 -7.82 -12.48 0.82
N LEU A 98 -7.85 -11.94 -0.39
CA LEU A 98 -6.85 -10.99 -0.85
C LEU A 98 -6.70 -9.81 0.13
N LEU A 99 -7.83 -9.24 0.58
CA LEU A 99 -7.83 -8.12 1.51
C LEU A 99 -7.37 -8.51 2.92
N SER A 100 -7.83 -9.62 3.49
CA SER A 100 -7.41 -10.06 4.83
C SER A 100 -5.91 -10.33 4.88
N CYS A 101 -5.36 -10.95 3.84
CA CYS A 101 -3.94 -11.26 3.74
C CYS A 101 -3.08 -10.00 3.63
N SER A 102 -3.45 -9.06 2.77
CA SER A 102 -2.75 -7.76 2.69
C SER A 102 -2.89 -6.94 3.97
N ARG A 103 -4.04 -7.01 4.66
CA ARG A 103 -4.24 -6.34 5.96
C ARG A 103 -3.22 -6.80 6.98
N ASP A 104 -3.07 -8.10 7.12
CA ASP A 104 -2.22 -8.69 8.16
C ASP A 104 -0.74 -8.46 7.83
N GLU A 105 -0.36 -8.49 6.54
CA GLU A 105 0.96 -8.02 6.07
C GLU A 105 1.25 -6.57 6.44
N PHE A 106 0.33 -5.66 6.12
CA PHE A 106 0.53 -4.24 6.37
C PHE A 106 0.61 -3.94 7.86
N ARG A 107 -0.20 -4.62 8.69
CA ARG A 107 -0.10 -4.51 10.16
C ARG A 107 1.24 -4.98 10.69
N GLN A 108 1.79 -6.06 10.14
CA GLN A 108 3.10 -6.56 10.54
C GLN A 108 4.22 -5.60 10.11
N ARG A 109 4.16 -5.08 8.88
CA ARG A 109 5.14 -4.11 8.36
C ARG A 109 5.09 -2.80 9.14
N ASP A 110 3.91 -2.34 9.49
CA ASP A 110 3.69 -1.07 10.18
C ASP A 110 3.74 -1.19 11.71
N ARG A 111 4.26 -2.31 12.24
CA ARG A 111 4.30 -2.58 13.68
C ARG A 111 4.97 -1.47 14.49
N ASN A 112 5.92 -0.74 13.89
CA ASN A 112 6.71 0.30 14.56
C ASN A 112 6.31 1.73 14.15
N VAL A 113 5.25 1.92 13.36
CA VAL A 113 4.77 3.26 12.95
C VAL A 113 4.08 3.93 14.14
N ALA A 114 4.38 5.20 14.42
CA ALA A 114 3.82 5.92 15.57
C ALA A 114 2.30 6.17 15.47
N ILE A 115 1.83 6.64 14.31
CA ILE A 115 0.42 6.95 14.06
C ILE A 115 -0.19 5.85 13.21
N LYS A 116 -1.21 5.17 13.75
CA LYS A 116 -1.84 4.03 13.10
C LYS A 116 -3.35 4.17 13.04
N LYS A 117 -3.92 3.59 11.99
CA LYS A 117 -5.36 3.41 11.80
C LYS A 117 -5.64 1.93 11.58
N SER A 118 -6.40 1.31 12.49
CA SER A 118 -6.66 -0.14 12.48
C SER A 118 -5.37 -0.98 12.44
N GLY A 119 -4.31 -0.53 13.11
CA GLY A 119 -3.01 -1.20 13.18
C GLY A 119 -2.09 -1.02 11.96
N MET A 120 -2.46 -0.18 10.99
CA MET A 120 -1.66 0.12 9.79
C MET A 120 -1.34 1.62 9.70
N SER A 121 -0.32 1.99 8.93
CA SER A 121 -0.07 3.36 8.48
C SER A 121 -1.23 3.87 7.62
N GLU A 122 -1.39 5.20 7.52
CA GLU A 122 -2.46 5.81 6.73
C GLU A 122 -2.39 5.40 5.24
N ALA A 123 -1.17 5.23 4.71
CA ALA A 123 -0.94 4.80 3.33
C ALA A 123 -1.49 3.39 3.07
N HIS A 124 -1.11 2.42 3.91
CA HIS A 124 -1.62 1.04 3.77
C HIS A 124 -3.11 0.93 4.08
N TRP A 125 -3.60 1.69 5.07
CA TRP A 125 -5.04 1.75 5.37
C TRP A 125 -5.84 2.27 4.17
N THR A 126 -5.36 3.32 3.52
CA THR A 126 -6.02 3.88 2.32
C THR A 126 -5.97 2.90 1.16
N ALA A 127 -4.83 2.25 0.92
CA ALA A 127 -4.67 1.28 -0.15
C ALA A 127 -5.65 0.10 -0.02
N ILE A 128 -5.78 -0.49 1.17
CA ILE A 128 -6.69 -1.62 1.39
C ILE A 128 -8.16 -1.22 1.28
N HIS A 129 -8.54 -0.01 1.73
CA HIS A 129 -9.91 0.48 1.57
C HIS A 129 -10.24 0.83 0.12
N ASN A 130 -9.29 1.37 -0.65
CA ASN A 130 -9.46 1.59 -2.08
C ASN A 130 -9.63 0.27 -2.84
N ALA A 131 -8.83 -0.75 -2.52
CA ALA A 131 -8.98 -2.10 -3.08
C ALA A 131 -10.35 -2.72 -2.75
N ALA A 132 -10.80 -2.61 -1.49
CA ALA A 132 -12.12 -3.06 -1.07
C ALA A 132 -13.26 -2.34 -1.82
N ARG A 133 -13.16 -1.01 -1.97
CA ARG A 133 -14.13 -0.19 -2.70
C ARG A 133 -14.24 -0.60 -4.17
N VAL A 134 -13.11 -0.85 -4.84
CA VAL A 134 -13.10 -1.33 -6.24
C VAL A 134 -13.88 -2.64 -6.38
N MET A 135 -13.74 -3.57 -5.44
CA MET A 135 -14.45 -4.84 -5.44
C MET A 135 -15.90 -4.76 -4.93
N GLY A 136 -16.30 -3.64 -4.32
CA GLY A 136 -17.60 -3.49 -3.66
C GLY A 136 -17.71 -4.29 -2.36
N ILE A 137 -16.59 -4.60 -1.71
CA ILE A 137 -16.55 -5.37 -0.46
C ILE A 137 -16.59 -4.38 0.71
N SER A 138 -17.53 -4.58 1.63
CA SER A 138 -17.70 -3.79 2.86
C SER A 138 -17.20 -4.53 4.11
N ARG A 139 -17.10 -5.87 4.06
CA ARG A 139 -16.65 -6.75 5.15
C ARG A 139 -15.59 -7.76 4.71
N TRP A 140 -14.52 -7.94 5.51
CA TRP A 140 -13.40 -8.82 5.18
C TRP A 140 -12.51 -9.34 6.32
#